data_AF-A0A7W1D4H5-F1
#
_entry.id   AF-A0A7W1D4H5-F1
#
_cell.length_a   1.000
_cell.length_b   1.000
_cell.length_c   1.000
_cell.angle_alpha   90.00
_cell.angle_beta   90.00
_cell.angle_gamma   90.00
#
_symmetry.space_group_name_H-M   'P 1'
#
loop_
_entity.id
_entity.type
_entity.pdbx_description
1 polymer ?
#
loop_
_entity_poly.entity_id
_entity_poly.type
_entity_poly.pdbx_seq_one_letter_code
_entity_poly.pdbx_strand_id
1 'polypeptide(L)'
;MIARTIVAGAALAMLLSSCAAETSAPTGPRTQDHAESTSPNRAGPSSKGRARPAHDFSVQTFDGGSFSLARNRGTPVVLNFWESW
;
A
#
# COMPACT_ATOMS: atom_id res chain seq x y z
N MET A 1 -44.81 0.43 16.31
CA MET A 1 -43.65 -0.50 16.30
C MET A 1 -43.29 -1.03 14.91
N ILE A 2 -44.22 -1.09 13.94
CA ILE A 2 -44.00 -1.65 12.59
C ILE A 2 -43.08 -0.80 11.69
N ALA A 3 -42.99 0.52 11.90
CA ALA A 3 -42.12 1.38 11.10
C ALA A 3 -40.61 1.21 11.41
N ARG A 4 -40.25 0.72 12.60
CA ARG A 4 -38.85 0.56 13.03
C ARG A 4 -38.19 -0.70 12.43
N THR A 5 -38.98 -1.71 12.08
CA THR A 5 -38.48 -2.95 11.46
C THR A 5 -38.16 -2.77 9.98
N ILE A 6 -38.83 -1.86 9.28
CA ILE A 6 -38.60 -1.60 7.84
C ILE A 6 -37.24 -0.93 7.60
N VAL A 7 -36.85 0.03 8.45
CA VAL A 7 -35.57 0.76 8.32
C VAL A 7 -34.37 -0.17 8.57
N ALA A 8 -34.48 -1.10 9.51
CA ALA A 8 -33.41 -2.06 9.80
C ALA A 8 -33.19 -3.06 8.64
N GLY A 9 -34.26 -3.48 7.96
CA GLY A 9 -34.17 -4.39 6.81
C GLY A 9 -33.47 -3.77 5.60
N ALA A 10 -33.73 -2.48 5.31
CA ALA A 10 -33.14 -1.78 4.18
C ALA A 10 -31.61 -1.57 4.35
N ALA A 11 -31.16 -1.26 5.57
CA ALA A 11 -29.73 -1.07 5.85
C ALA A 11 -28.91 -2.37 5.70
N LEU A 12 -29.48 -3.51 6.11
CA LEU A 12 -28.83 -4.82 5.98
C LEU A 12 -28.67 -5.24 4.51
N ALA A 13 -29.66 -4.94 3.66
CA ALA A 13 -29.58 -5.23 2.22
C ALA A 13 -28.53 -4.37 1.50
N MET A 14 -28.32 -3.12 1.93
CA MET A 14 -27.26 -2.25 1.39
C MET A 14 -25.85 -2.73 1.80
N LEU A 15 -25.69 -3.26 3.02
CA LEU A 15 -24.41 -3.81 3.49
C LEU A 15 -23.98 -5.09 2.74
N LEU A 16 -24.94 -5.95 2.36
CA LEU A 16 -24.66 -7.20 1.63
C LEU A 16 -24.33 -6.98 0.15
N SER A 17 -24.70 -5.83 -0.43
CA SER A 17 -24.45 -5.51 -1.85
C SER A 17 -23.00 -5.07 -2.13
N SER A 18 -22.18 -4.85 -1.11
CA SER A 18 -20.80 -4.37 -1.29
C SER A 18 -19.78 -5.50 -1.52
N CYS A 19 -20.17 -6.77 -1.45
CA CYS A 19 -19.25 -7.90 -1.59
C CYS A 19 -19.15 -8.48 -3.01
N ALA A 20 -19.83 -7.90 -4.00
CA ALA A 20 -19.89 -8.47 -5.34
C ALA A 20 -19.61 -7.44 -6.44
N ALA A 21 -18.36 -6.97 -6.55
CA ALA A 21 -17.80 -6.50 -7.82
C ALA A 21 -16.29 -6.20 -7.71
N GLU A 22 -15.45 -7.23 -7.64
CA GLU A 22 -14.09 -7.13 -8.19
C GLU A 22 -13.86 -8.33 -9.10
N THR A 23 -14.49 -8.29 -10.28
CA THR A 23 -14.09 -9.15 -11.38
C THR A 23 -12.76 -8.63 -11.89
N SER A 24 -11.66 -9.20 -11.42
CA SER A 24 -10.35 -8.97 -12.02
C SER A 24 -10.39 -9.52 -13.44
N ALA A 25 -10.47 -8.63 -14.43
CA ALA A 25 -10.21 -9.01 -15.81
C ALA A 25 -8.78 -9.59 -15.91
N PRO A 26 -8.56 -10.64 -16.70
CA PRO A 26 -7.21 -11.15 -16.92
C PRO A 26 -6.43 -10.06 -17.64
N THR A 27 -5.48 -9.44 -16.94
CA THR A 27 -4.51 -8.54 -17.53
C THR A 27 -3.64 -9.38 -18.46
N GLY A 28 -3.92 -9.33 -19.76
CA GLY A 28 -3.00 -9.81 -20.78
C GLY A 28 -1.63 -9.13 -20.63
N PRO A 29 -0.54 -9.71 -21.15
CA PRO A 29 0.79 -9.16 -20.97
C PRO A 29 0.85 -7.76 -21.59
N ARG A 30 0.89 -6.74 -20.73
CA ARG A 30 1.19 -5.37 -21.13
C ARG A 30 2.71 -5.30 -21.26
N THR A 31 3.21 -5.54 -22.46
CA THR A 31 4.62 -5.23 -22.80
C THR A 31 4.79 -3.72 -22.63
N GLN A 32 5.37 -3.32 -21.50
CA GLN A 32 5.82 -1.96 -21.27
C GLN A 32 7.24 -1.88 -21.83
N ASP A 33 7.36 -1.41 -23.07
CA ASP A 33 8.63 -0.93 -23.61
C ASP A 33 9.00 0.35 -22.86
N HIS A 34 9.58 0.19 -21.67
CA HIS A 34 10.21 1.29 -20.95
C HIS A 34 11.49 1.63 -21.70
N ALA A 35 11.43 2.71 -22.50
CA ALA A 35 12.62 3.38 -22.99
C ALA A 35 13.50 3.76 -21.79
N GLU A 36 14.71 3.22 -21.77
CA GLU A 36 15.70 3.40 -20.73
C GLU A 36 16.01 4.90 -20.54
N SER A 37 15.52 5.47 -19.43
CA SER A 37 15.95 6.78 -18.97
C SER A 37 17.34 6.63 -18.34
N THR A 38 18.38 6.90 -19.12
CA THR A 38 19.75 7.01 -18.63
C THR A 38 19.89 8.26 -17.75
N SER A 39 19.53 8.13 -16.47
CA SER A 39 19.92 9.09 -15.43
C SER A 39 21.39 8.86 -15.07
N PRO A 40 22.23 9.90 -14.93
CA PRO A 40 23.67 9.75 -14.72
C PRO A 40 24.03 9.35 -13.28
N ASN A 41 23.05 9.13 -12.40
CA ASN A 41 23.34 8.61 -11.07
C ASN A 41 23.53 7.10 -11.16
N ARG A 42 24.78 6.69 -11.39
CA ARG A 42 25.28 5.32 -11.38
C ARG A 42 24.61 4.53 -10.27
N ALA A 43 23.64 3.69 -10.65
CA ALA A 43 23.26 2.55 -9.85
C ALA A 43 24.58 1.80 -9.57
N GLY A 44 25.10 1.94 -8.35
CA GLY A 44 26.08 0.98 -7.84
C GLY A 44 25.48 -0.41 -8.08
N PRO A 45 26.32 -1.43 -8.34
CA PRO A 45 25.84 -2.74 -8.76
C PRO A 45 24.67 -3.10 -7.86
N SER A 46 23.47 -3.15 -8.45
CA SER A 46 22.32 -3.74 -7.79
C SER A 46 22.74 -5.19 -7.67
N SER A 47 23.43 -5.49 -6.57
CA SER A 47 23.74 -6.85 -6.21
C SER A 47 22.41 -7.56 -6.39
N LYS A 48 22.40 -8.68 -7.11
CA LYS A 48 21.30 -9.64 -6.99
C LYS A 48 21.34 -10.13 -5.55
N GLY A 49 20.92 -9.25 -4.66
CA GLY A 49 21.20 -9.26 -3.26
C GLY A 49 20.17 -10.20 -2.69
N ARG A 50 20.65 -11.26 -2.07
CA ARG A 50 19.82 -12.08 -1.20
C ARG A 50 18.99 -11.13 -0.33
N ALA A 51 17.67 -11.35 -0.28
CA ALA A 51 16.80 -10.56 0.59
C ALA A 51 17.40 -10.55 2.00
N ARG A 52 17.75 -9.36 2.47
CA ARG A 52 18.24 -9.13 3.82
C ARG A 52 17.11 -8.50 4.63
N PRO A 53 17.00 -8.81 5.92
CA PRO A 53 16.11 -8.06 6.79
C PRO A 53 16.41 -6.57 6.68
N ALA A 54 15.36 -5.75 6.54
CA ALA A 54 15.50 -4.31 6.66
C ALA A 54 16.08 -3.98 8.04
N HIS A 55 16.98 -2.99 8.10
CA HIS A 55 17.52 -2.50 9.37
C HIS A 55 16.40 -1.87 10.18
N ASP A 56 16.39 -2.11 11.49
CA ASP A 56 15.42 -1.45 12.36
C ASP A 56 15.72 0.04 12.45
N PHE A 57 14.67 0.84 12.56
CA PHE A 57 14.76 2.28 12.75
C PHE A 57 13.59 2.79 13.56
N SER A 58 13.81 3.91 14.25
CA SER A 58 12.76 4.68 14.90
C SER A 58 12.98 6.16 14.62
N VAL A 59 11.90 6.87 14.32
CA VAL A 59 11.93 8.30 13.96
C VAL A 59 10.78 9.04 14.63
N GLN A 60 10.99 10.32 14.91
CA GLN A 60 9.89 11.21 15.25
C GLN A 60 9.20 11.68 13.98
N THR A 61 7.88 11.63 13.98
CA THR A 61 7.05 12.07 12.86
C THR A 61 6.76 13.57 12.98
N PHE A 62 6.36 14.20 11.86
CA PHE A 62 6.16 15.66 11.81
C PHE A 62 5.03 16.16 12.72
N ASP A 63 4.07 15.29 13.05
CA ASP A 63 2.99 15.54 14.01
C ASP A 63 3.41 15.32 15.48
N GLY A 64 4.71 15.12 15.74
CA GLY A 64 5.27 14.89 17.08
C GLY A 64 5.13 13.45 17.59
N GLY A 65 4.57 12.56 16.78
CA GLY A 65 4.48 11.13 17.06
C GLY A 65 5.83 10.40 16.92
N SER A 66 5.77 9.07 17.05
CA SER A 66 6.94 8.20 16.93
C SER A 66 6.62 6.98 16.08
N PHE A 67 7.44 6.73 15.06
CA PHE A 67 7.37 5.53 14.23
C PHE A 67 8.52 4.58 14.56
N SER A 68 8.26 3.27 14.57
CA SER A 68 9.29 2.21 14.73
C SER A 68 8.99 1.07 13.76
N LEU A 69 9.99 0.62 13.00
CA LEU A 69 9.82 -0.48 12.05
C LEU A 69 9.50 -1.80 12.77
N ALA A 70 10.19 -2.10 13.88
CA ALA A 70 9.95 -3.31 14.66
C ALA A 70 8.50 -3.46 15.15
N ARG A 71 7.79 -2.36 15.42
CA ARG A 71 6.37 -2.39 15.85
C ARG A 71 5.38 -2.67 14.72
N ASN A 72 5.81 -2.58 13.46
CA ASN A 72 4.94 -2.68 12.28
C ASN A 72 5.16 -3.98 11.48
N ARG A 73 5.59 -5.07 12.14
CA ARG A 73 5.72 -6.38 11.51
C ARG A 73 4.37 -6.89 10.99
N GLY A 74 4.36 -7.48 9.80
CA GLY A 74 3.15 -7.97 9.15
C GLY A 74 2.40 -6.91 8.33
N THR A 75 2.76 -5.64 8.48
CA THR A 75 2.21 -4.54 7.68
C THR A 75 3.23 -4.11 6.63
N PRO A 76 2.87 -4.01 5.33
CA PRO A 76 3.74 -3.41 4.33
C PRO A 76 4.07 -1.96 4.70
N VAL A 77 5.36 -1.63 4.74
CA VAL A 77 5.85 -0.27 5.02
C VAL A 77 6.60 0.24 3.80
N VAL A 78 6.24 1.43 3.32
CA VAL A 78 6.94 2.12 2.23
C VAL A 78 7.66 3.33 2.81
N LEU A 79 8.95 3.46 2.50
CA LEU A 79 9.77 4.59 2.94
C LEU A 79 9.95 5.55 1.77
N ASN A 80 9.48 6.78 1.94
CA ASN A 80 9.62 7.84 0.95
C ASN A 80 10.73 8.80 1.39
N PHE A 81 11.81 8.87 0.62
CA PHE A 81 12.90 9.82 0.83
C PHE A 81 12.64 11.06 -0.04
N TRP A 82 12.50 12.21 0.59
CA TRP A 82 12.23 13.48 -0.08
C TRP A 82 12.86 14.61 0.73
N GLU A 83 13.00 15.76 0.08
CA GLU A 83 13.54 16.98 0.68
C GLU A 83 12.67 18.17 0.28
N SER A 84 12.63 19.22 1.11
CA SER A 84 11.69 20.34 0.95
C SER A 84 12.20 21.50 0.09
N TRP A 85 13.43 21.40 -0.44
CA TRP A 85 14.14 22.48 -1.11
C TRP A 85 14.04 22.43 -2.64
#